data_AF-A0A7C7CK03-F1
#
_entry.id   AF-A0A7C7CK03-F1
#
_cell.length_a   1.000
_cell.length_b   1.000
_cell.length_c   1.000
_cell.angle_alpha   90.00
_cell.angle_beta   90.00
_cell.angle_gamma   90.00
#
_symmetry.space_group_name_H-M   'P 1'
#
loop_
_entity.id
_entity.type
_entity.pdbx_description
1 polymer ?
#
loop_
_entity_poly.entity_id
_entity_poly.type
_entity_poly.pdbx_seq_one_letter_code
_entity_poly.pdbx_strand_id
1 'polypeptide(L)' 'MRWTPLHLAAIKETAELLIAKGTDVNAKIDDGKTPLDSADGEIADLLRKHGGKTGEELKA' A
#
# COMPACT_ATOMS: atom_id res chain seq x y z
N MET A 1 -13.90 -0.77 -13.53
CA MET A 1 -12.68 -0.86 -14.36
C MET A 1 -12.02 -2.21 -14.05
N ARG A 2 -11.64 -3.03 -15.04
CA ARG A 2 -10.99 -4.34 -14.79
C ARG A 2 -9.49 -4.22 -15.07
N TRP A 3 -8.67 -4.53 -14.07
CA TRP A 3 -7.21 -4.46 -14.20
C TRP A 3 -6.68 -5.67 -14.97
N THR A 4 -5.58 -5.48 -15.70
CA THR A 4 -4.90 -6.58 -16.40
C THR A 4 -3.70 -7.06 -15.57
N PRO A 5 -3.17 -8.27 -15.83
CA PRO A 5 -1.95 -8.73 -15.18
C PRO A 5 -0.78 -7.73 -15.27
N LEU A 6 -0.65 -7.02 -16.39
CA LEU A 6 0.40 -6.00 -16.56
C LEU A 6 0.18 -4.76 -15.67
N HIS A 7 -1.08 -4.33 -15.47
CA HIS A 7 -1.38 -3.25 -14.53
C HIS A 7 -1.01 -3.64 -13.09
N LEU A 8 -1.34 -4.87 -12.69
CA LEU A 8 -1.01 -5.38 -11.35
C LEU A 8 0.51 -5.49 -11.16
N ALA A 9 1.24 -6.01 -12.15
CA ALA A 9 2.69 -6.11 -12.11
C ALA A 9 3.36 -4.74 -11.96
N ALA A 10 2.95 -3.75 -12.76
CA ALA A 10 3.50 -2.40 -12.69
C ALA A 10 3.24 -1.73 -11.33
N ILE A 11 2.06 -1.91 -10.76
CA ILE A 11 1.71 -1.36 -9.44
C ILE A 11 2.53 -2.03 -8.34
N LYS A 12 2.69 -3.35 -8.40
CA LYS A 12 3.52 -4.11 -7.45
C LYS A 12 4.98 -3.68 -7.50
N GLU A 13 5.58 -3.65 -8.67
CA GLU A 13 6.98 -3.24 -8.85
C GLU A 13 7.20 -1.80 -8.36
N THR A 14 6.25 -0.90 -8.64
CA THR A 14 6.30 0.49 -8.16
C THR A 14 6.21 0.55 -6.64
N ALA A 15 5.30 -0.21 -6.02
CA ALA A 15 5.16 -0.25 -4.57
C ALA A 15 6.44 -0.80 -3.89
N GLU A 16 7.00 -1.90 -4.41
CA GLU A 16 8.27 -2.48 -3.92
C GLU A 16 9.42 -1.48 -4.00
N LEU A 17 9.53 -0.75 -5.12
CA LEU A 17 10.56 0.27 -5.30
C LEU A 17 10.42 1.42 -4.30
N LEU A 18 9.21 1.94 -4.09
CA LEU A 18 8.95 3.03 -3.16
C LEU A 18 9.28 2.62 -1.71
N ILE A 19 8.83 1.44 -1.30
CA ILE A 19 9.14 0.87 0.02
C ILE A 19 10.67 0.76 0.20
N ALA A 20 11.38 0.25 -0.82
CA ALA A 20 12.84 0.12 -0.78
C ALA A 20 13.57 1.48 -0.68
N LYS A 21 12.94 2.58 -1.11
CA LYS A 21 13.47 3.94 -0.94
C LYS A 21 13.23 4.53 0.46
N GLY A 22 12.61 3.79 1.37
CA GLY A 22 12.37 4.22 2.74
C GLY A 22 11.20 5.18 2.88
N THR A 23 10.22 5.11 1.98
CA THR A 23 8.97 5.87 2.12
C THR A 23 8.21 5.44 3.38
N ASP A 24 7.52 6.37 4.02
CA ASP A 24 6.59 6.04 5.10
C ASP A 24 5.39 5.26 4.55
N VAL A 25 5.38 3.94 4.81
CA VAL A 25 4.32 3.02 4.38
C VAL A 25 2.98 3.29 5.06
N ASN A 26 2.96 4.12 6.12
CA ASN A 26 1.79 4.51 6.89
C ASN A 26 1.39 5.97 6.67
N ALA A 27 1.97 6.64 5.65
CA ALA A 27 1.65 8.02 5.32
C ALA A 27 0.15 8.18 5.09
N LYS A 28 -0.47 9.12 5.82
CA LYS A 28 -1.90 9.38 5.71
C LYS A 28 -2.18 10.48 4.70
N ILE A 29 -3.20 10.30 3.88
CA ILE A 29 -3.80 11.40 3.12
C ILE A 29 -4.76 12.20 4.01
N ASP A 30 -5.31 13.31 3.51
CA ASP A 30 -6.13 14.24 4.30
C ASP A 30 -7.36 13.62 4.98
N ASP A 31 -7.91 12.53 4.43
CA ASP A 31 -9.04 11.80 5.03
C ASP A 31 -8.63 10.77 6.10
N GLY A 32 -7.33 10.70 6.42
CA GLY A 32 -6.76 9.80 7.41
C GLY A 32 -6.47 8.39 6.91
N LYS A 33 -6.73 8.09 5.62
CA LYS A 33 -6.41 6.79 5.03
C LYS A 33 -4.92 6.67 4.73
N THR A 34 -4.45 5.45 4.94
CA THR A 34 -3.11 4.97 4.60
C THR A 34 -3.13 4.29 3.22
N PRO A 35 -1.95 3.97 2.65
CA PRO A 35 -1.88 3.12 1.46
C PRO A 35 -2.60 1.78 1.64
N LEU A 36 -2.56 1.19 2.85
CA LEU A 36 -3.21 -0.09 3.12
C LEU A 36 -4.74 0.00 3.08
N ASP A 37 -5.33 1.15 3.46
CA ASP A 37 -6.78 1.37 3.33
C ASP A 37 -7.26 1.42 1.87
N SER A 38 -6.34 1.65 0.93
CA SER A 38 -6.63 1.76 -0.51
C SER A 38 -6.16 0.54 -1.31
N ALA A 39 -5.50 -0.41 -0.68
CA ALA A 39 -4.91 -1.57 -1.33
C ALA A 39 -5.75 -2.84 -1.11
N ASP A 40 -5.76 -3.71 -2.11
CA ASP A 40 -6.34 -5.05 -2.04
C ASP A 40 -5.32 -6.12 -2.49
N GLY A 41 -5.67 -7.38 -2.24
CA GLY A 41 -4.91 -8.55 -2.68
C GLY A 41 -3.41 -8.49 -2.37
N GLU A 42 -2.59 -8.79 -3.38
CA GLU A 42 -1.13 -8.86 -3.23
C GLU A 42 -0.49 -7.54 -2.76
N ILE A 43 -1.07 -6.39 -3.11
CA ILE A 43 -0.52 -5.09 -2.69
C ILE A 43 -0.77 -4.86 -1.20
N ALA A 44 -1.95 -5.25 -0.70
CA ALA A 44 -2.24 -5.19 0.73
C ALA A 44 -1.30 -6.10 1.53
N ASP A 45 -1.03 -7.32 1.03
CA ASP A 45 -0.10 -8.24 1.67
C ASP A 45 1.34 -7.72 1.67
N LEU A 46 1.77 -7.12 0.55
CA LEU A 46 3.07 -6.46 0.46
C LEU A 46 3.21 -5.35 1.50
N LEU A 47 2.23 -4.45 1.58
CA LEU A 47 2.25 -3.35 2.54
C LEU A 47 2.30 -3.87 3.98
N ARG A 48 1.46 -4.85 4.35
CA ARG A 48 1.49 -5.48 5.67
C ARG A 48 2.84 -6.12 6.01
N LYS A 49 3.46 -6.82 5.06
CA LYS A 49 4.79 -7.41 5.23
C LYS A 49 5.85 -6.37 5.57
N HIS A 50 5.68 -5.14 5.09
CA HIS A 50 6.57 -4.01 5.37
C HIS A 50 6.10 -3.11 6.51
N GLY A 51 5.17 -3.58 7.36
CA GLY A 51 4.70 -2.84 8.54
C GLY A 51 3.61 -1.82 8.25
N GLY A 52 3.00 -1.88 7.06
CA GLY A 52 1.81 -1.13 6.71
C GLY A 52 0.63 -1.50 7.61
N LYS A 53 -0.07 -0.48 8.07
CA LYS A 53 -1.25 -0.54 8.93
C LYS A 53 -2.33 0.36 8.34
N THR A 54 -3.57 -0.01 8.54
CA THR A 54 -4.73 0.82 8.23
C THR A 54 -4.77 2.06 9.13
N GLY A 55 -5.49 3.09 8.69
CA GLY A 55 -5.69 4.29 9.48
C GLY A 55 -6.32 3.99 10.84
N GLU A 56 -7.20 2.99 10.92
CA GLU A 56 -7.82 2.50 12.16
C GLU A 56 -6.83 1.79 13.08
N GLU A 57 -5.98 0.90 12.55
CA GLU A 57 -4.94 0.22 13.34
C GLU A 57 -3.90 1.18 13.92
N LEU A 58 -3.71 2.35 13.32
CA LEU A 58 -2.81 3.40 13.80
C LEU A 58 -3.44 4.33 14.84
N LYS A 59 -4.77 4.27 15.06
CA LYS A 59 -5.47 5.03 16.10
C LYS A 59 -5.50 4.29 17.45
N ALA A 60 -5.18 3.00 17.45
CA ALA A 60 -5.24 2.09 18.59
C ALA A 60 -4.00 2.18 19.50
#